data_AF-A0A9P6M0C4-F1
#
_entry.id   AF-A0A9P6M0C4-F1
#
_cell.length_a   1.000
_cell.length_b   1.000
_cell.length_c   1.000
_cell.angle_alpha   90.00
_cell.angle_beta   90.00
_cell.angle_gamma   90.00
#
_symmetry.space_group_name_H-M   'P 1'
#
loop_
_entity.id
_entity.type
_entity.pdbx_description
1 polymer ?
#
loop_
_entity_poly.entity_id
_entity_poly.type
_entity_poly.pdbx_seq_one_letter_code
_entity_poly.pdbx_strand_id
1 'polypeptide(L)'
;VQPAHLRNVSFNISHHGDWVLLVGDTSLESTVRVGVDVMDFQDQPAGESFDTFSSGFLEQFSAREMAFMKRAAADPAAPVATRNQLRRFYRMWCLKESVVKALGVGLDFNLKSFEFTVPDVEQTIQPTLTTVMQVHEPSADFPEEGWSFEEALLDPDHCYAIAVQTEMEGAGPVMDGSEITKLDWQELLQDAVPYPVQ
;
A
#
# COMPACT_ATOMS: atom_id res chain seq x y z
N VAL A 1 -1.59 -2.13 35.23
CA VAL A 1 -2.25 -3.25 34.51
C VAL A 1 -2.79 -2.67 33.23
N GLN A 2 -2.22 -3.00 32.07
CA GLN A 2 -2.78 -2.55 30.78
C GLN A 2 -4.22 -3.05 30.67
N PRO A 3 -5.18 -2.21 30.27
CA PRO A 3 -6.56 -2.64 30.08
C PRO A 3 -6.64 -3.88 29.17
N ALA A 4 -7.52 -4.82 29.50
CA ALA A 4 -7.70 -6.06 28.72
C ALA A 4 -8.10 -5.83 27.25
N HIS A 5 -8.60 -4.63 26.90
CA HIS A 5 -8.98 -4.23 25.55
C HIS A 5 -7.80 -3.74 24.66
N LEU A 6 -6.55 -3.74 25.17
CA LEU A 6 -5.36 -3.36 24.40
C LEU A 6 -4.47 -4.55 24.01
N ARG A 7 -4.99 -5.78 24.11
CA ARG A 7 -4.27 -6.97 23.63
C ARG A 7 -4.67 -7.20 22.17
N ASN A 8 -3.68 -7.38 21.31
CA ASN A 8 -3.84 -7.71 19.88
C ASN A 8 -4.47 -6.60 19.02
N VAL A 9 -4.05 -5.34 19.20
CA VAL A 9 -4.33 -4.30 18.20
C VAL A 9 -3.25 -4.36 17.12
N SER A 10 -3.67 -4.54 15.87
CA SER A 10 -2.80 -4.45 14.70
C SER A 10 -3.15 -3.17 13.96
N PHE A 11 -2.21 -2.23 13.84
CA PHE A 11 -2.48 -0.98 13.13
C PHE A 11 -1.24 -0.50 12.38
N ASN A 12 -1.47 0.28 11.32
CA ASN A 12 -0.41 0.90 10.55
C ASN A 12 -0.84 2.28 10.06
N ILE A 13 0.13 3.16 9.88
CA ILE A 13 -0.08 4.54 9.44
C ILE A 13 0.86 4.83 8.27
N SER A 14 0.37 5.56 7.28
CA SER A 14 1.21 6.17 6.25
C SER A 14 0.81 7.61 6.00
N HIS A 15 1.73 8.42 5.49
CA HIS A 15 1.44 9.78 5.08
C HIS A 15 2.28 10.15 3.86
N HIS A 16 1.68 10.88 2.92
CA HIS A 16 2.37 11.48 1.78
C HIS A 16 1.45 12.53 1.16
N GLY A 17 2.03 13.64 0.70
CA GLY A 17 1.28 14.78 0.19
C GLY A 17 0.33 15.31 1.26
N ASP A 18 -0.95 15.42 0.89
CA ASP A 18 -2.02 16.00 1.72
C ASP A 18 -2.72 14.98 2.63
N TRP A 19 -2.28 13.71 2.62
CA TRP A 19 -3.01 12.62 3.28
C TRP A 19 -2.20 11.91 4.36
N VAL A 20 -2.91 11.57 5.44
CA VAL A 20 -2.50 10.61 6.46
C VAL A 20 -3.54 9.51 6.49
N LEU A 21 -3.11 8.26 6.31
CA LEU A 21 -3.95 7.07 6.38
C LEU A 21 -3.63 6.29 7.64
N LEU A 22 -4.67 5.79 8.29
CA LEU A 22 -4.58 4.84 9.39
C LEU A 22 -5.46 3.64 9.06
N VAL A 23 -4.89 2.45 9.16
CA VAL A 23 -5.65 1.19 9.12
C VAL A 23 -5.42 0.46 10.43
N GLY A 24 -6.44 -0.23 10.92
CA GLY A 24 -6.32 -0.98 12.14
C GLY A 24 -7.38 -2.06 12.28
N ASP A 25 -6.97 -3.17 12.88
CA ASP A 25 -7.84 -4.21 13.38
C ASP A 25 -7.75 -4.25 14.91
N THR A 26 -8.92 -4.20 15.55
CA THR A 26 -9.08 -4.18 17.01
C THR A 26 -9.71 -5.46 17.54
N SER A 27 -9.89 -6.48 16.70
CA SER A 27 -10.44 -7.76 17.11
C SER A 27 -9.46 -8.49 18.03
N LEU A 28 -9.92 -8.80 19.26
CA LEU A 28 -9.08 -9.41 20.30
C LEU A 28 -8.51 -10.79 19.92
N GLU A 29 -9.22 -11.51 19.04
CA GLU A 29 -8.88 -12.87 18.61
C GLU A 29 -8.19 -12.89 17.24
N SER A 30 -7.89 -11.73 16.68
CA SER A 30 -7.30 -11.61 15.36
C SER A 30 -5.77 -11.67 15.42
N THR A 31 -5.19 -12.44 14.51
CA THR A 31 -3.74 -12.52 14.28
C THR A 31 -3.32 -11.77 13.02
N VAL A 32 -4.18 -10.87 12.51
CA VAL A 32 -3.88 -10.17 11.26
C VAL A 32 -2.75 -9.18 11.42
N ARG A 33 -1.89 -9.12 10.41
CA ARG A 33 -0.91 -8.06 10.22
C ARG A 33 -1.43 -7.10 9.16
N VAL A 34 -1.49 -5.81 9.48
CA VAL A 34 -1.96 -4.77 8.56
C VAL A 34 -0.84 -3.81 8.21
N GLY A 35 -0.77 -3.42 6.95
CA GLY A 35 0.13 -2.39 6.45
C GLY A 35 -0.59 -1.50 5.46
N VAL A 36 -0.33 -0.19 5.51
CA VAL A 36 -0.90 0.78 4.58
C VAL A 36 0.20 1.65 4.03
N ASP A 37 0.10 1.99 2.74
CA ASP A 37 0.91 3.02 2.14
C ASP A 37 0.07 4.00 1.32
N VAL A 38 0.59 5.21 1.12
CA VAL A 38 -0.03 6.27 0.32
C VAL A 38 1.07 6.99 -0.48
N MET A 39 0.79 7.25 -1.75
CA MET A 39 1.73 7.90 -2.67
C MET A 39 1.08 9.09 -3.39
N ASP A 40 1.79 10.22 -3.40
CA ASP A 40 1.44 11.42 -4.16
C ASP A 40 2.09 11.39 -5.55
N PHE A 41 1.28 11.54 -6.61
CA PHE A 41 1.69 11.57 -8.00
C PHE A 41 2.32 12.89 -8.43
N GLN A 42 2.21 13.94 -7.61
CA GLN A 42 2.80 15.25 -7.87
C GLN A 42 4.31 15.29 -7.61
N ASP A 43 4.85 14.37 -6.78
CA ASP A 43 6.29 14.25 -6.51
C ASP A 43 7.02 13.56 -7.67
N GLN A 44 7.04 14.22 -8.84
CA GLN A 44 7.62 13.67 -10.06
C GLN A 44 9.13 13.94 -10.18
N PRO A 45 9.91 12.95 -10.66
CA PRO A 45 11.32 13.18 -10.98
C PRO A 45 11.45 14.22 -12.11
N ALA A 46 12.24 15.27 -11.86
CA ALA A 46 12.33 16.40 -12.77
C ALA A 46 13.11 16.06 -14.05
N GLY A 47 12.40 16.07 -15.19
CA GLY A 47 13.02 16.17 -16.52
C GLY A 47 13.71 14.92 -17.06
N GLU A 48 13.47 13.73 -16.48
CA GLU A 48 14.05 12.46 -16.95
C GLU A 48 13.03 11.50 -17.59
N SER A 49 13.52 10.61 -18.46
CA SER A 49 12.68 9.57 -19.05
C SER A 49 12.29 8.51 -18.02
N PHE A 50 11.17 7.82 -18.22
CA PHE A 50 10.77 6.73 -17.31
C PHE A 50 11.81 5.60 -17.27
N ASP A 51 12.52 5.35 -18.37
CA ASP A 51 13.59 4.34 -18.40
C ASP A 51 14.78 4.76 -17.53
N THR A 52 15.14 6.05 -17.51
CA THR A 52 16.19 6.58 -16.64
C THR A 52 15.76 6.46 -15.18
N PHE A 53 14.57 6.95 -14.85
CA PHE A 53 14.00 6.87 -13.51
C PHE A 53 13.92 5.41 -13.00
N SER A 54 13.28 4.52 -13.75
CA SER A 54 13.07 3.13 -13.33
C SER A 54 14.37 2.31 -13.26
N SER A 55 15.45 2.76 -13.89
CA SER A 55 16.76 2.11 -13.77
C SER A 55 17.30 2.12 -12.33
N GLY A 56 16.92 3.12 -11.53
CA GLY A 56 17.26 3.19 -10.10
C GLY A 56 16.52 2.17 -9.24
N PHE A 57 15.44 1.59 -9.76
CA PHE A 57 14.55 0.68 -9.03
C PHE A 57 14.63 -0.77 -9.51
N LEU A 58 15.64 -1.10 -10.31
CA LEU A 58 15.79 -2.43 -10.90
C LEU A 58 15.99 -3.54 -9.86
N GLU A 59 16.39 -3.21 -8.62
CA GLU A 59 16.53 -4.17 -7.52
C GLU A 59 15.26 -4.32 -6.67
N GLN A 60 14.24 -3.49 -6.90
CA GLN A 60 13.01 -3.49 -6.11
C GLN A 60 11.84 -4.16 -6.85
N PHE A 61 11.93 -4.30 -8.17
CA PHE A 61 10.84 -4.83 -8.99
C PHE A 61 11.28 -6.02 -9.85
N SER A 62 10.33 -6.92 -10.10
CA SER A 62 10.51 -8.02 -11.05
C SER A 62 10.48 -7.52 -12.50
N ALA A 63 10.95 -8.35 -13.43
CA ALA A 63 10.86 -8.03 -14.86
C ALA A 63 9.40 -7.91 -15.34
N ARG A 64 8.47 -8.65 -14.72
CA ARG A 64 7.03 -8.61 -15.03
C ARG A 64 6.41 -7.29 -14.58
N GLU A 65 6.73 -6.86 -13.36
CA GLU A 65 6.29 -5.58 -12.80
C GLU A 65 6.85 -4.40 -13.61
N MET A 66 8.14 -4.45 -13.95
CA MET A 66 8.79 -3.48 -14.84
C MET A 66 8.10 -3.38 -16.20
N ALA A 67 7.79 -4.53 -16.81
CA ALA A 67 7.08 -4.56 -18.07
C ALA A 67 5.65 -3.99 -17.93
N PHE A 68 4.95 -4.27 -16.83
CA PHE A 68 3.63 -3.69 -16.56
C PHE A 68 3.66 -2.16 -16.49
N MET A 69 4.63 -1.59 -15.79
CA MET A 69 4.80 -0.14 -15.69
C MET A 69 5.08 0.49 -17.07
N LYS A 70 6.00 -0.10 -17.84
CA LYS A 70 6.39 0.41 -19.16
C LYS A 70 5.30 0.34 -20.21
N ARG A 71 4.38 -0.63 -20.10
CA ARG A 71 3.23 -0.81 -21.02
C ARG A 71 2.12 0.23 -20.84
N ALA A 72 2.20 1.13 -19.86
CA ALA A 72 1.22 2.20 -19.73
C ALA A 72 1.07 2.97 -21.05
N ALA A 73 -0.15 3.37 -21.39
CA ALA A 73 -0.41 4.15 -22.60
C ALA A 73 0.46 5.42 -22.56
N ALA A 74 1.33 5.56 -23.57
CA ALA A 74 2.14 6.75 -23.70
C ALA A 74 1.24 7.95 -23.99
N ASP A 75 1.42 9.05 -23.27
CA ASP A 75 0.79 10.32 -23.62
C ASP A 75 1.56 10.93 -24.80
N PRO A 76 0.96 11.05 -26.00
CA PRO A 76 1.64 11.58 -27.18
C PRO A 76 2.10 13.04 -27.01
N ALA A 77 1.55 13.76 -26.03
CA ALA A 77 1.86 15.15 -25.74
C ALA A 77 2.93 15.33 -24.63
N ALA A 78 3.34 14.25 -23.95
CA ALA A 78 4.31 14.32 -22.86
C ALA A 78 5.76 14.06 -23.37
N PRO A 79 6.68 15.05 -23.27
CA PRO A 79 8.05 14.91 -23.76
C PRO A 79 9.00 14.17 -22.80
N VAL A 80 8.54 13.80 -21.60
CA VAL A 80 9.30 13.25 -20.45
C VAL A 80 8.49 12.05 -19.88
N ALA A 81 9.03 11.27 -18.92
CA ALA A 81 8.35 10.11 -18.30
C ALA A 81 6.82 10.28 -18.29
N THR A 82 6.10 9.39 -18.97
CA THR A 82 4.67 9.64 -19.16
C THR A 82 3.97 9.54 -17.81
N ARG A 83 3.08 10.49 -17.50
CA ARG A 83 2.31 10.53 -16.24
C ARG A 83 1.69 9.17 -15.90
N ASN A 84 1.32 8.39 -16.92
CA ASN A 84 0.74 7.06 -16.78
C ASN A 84 1.75 5.99 -16.34
N GLN A 85 2.99 6.02 -16.82
CA GLN A 85 4.05 5.09 -16.37
C GLN A 85 4.41 5.36 -14.91
N LEU A 86 4.55 6.63 -14.52
CA LEU A 86 4.79 7.02 -13.14
C LEU A 86 3.63 6.62 -12.22
N ARG A 87 2.38 6.80 -12.64
CA ARG A 87 1.22 6.31 -11.89
C ARG A 87 1.25 4.79 -11.67
N ARG A 88 1.61 4.00 -12.69
CA ARG A 88 1.81 2.54 -12.50
C ARG A 88 2.96 2.25 -11.55
N PHE A 89 4.04 3.02 -11.59
CA PHE A 89 5.14 2.89 -10.64
C PHE A 89 4.68 3.14 -9.21
N TYR A 90 4.04 4.29 -8.94
CA TYR A 90 3.58 4.62 -7.59
C TYR A 90 2.57 3.61 -7.07
N ARG A 91 1.66 3.11 -7.92
CA ARG A 91 0.77 1.99 -7.58
C ARG A 91 1.54 0.76 -7.10
N MET A 92 2.53 0.31 -7.86
CA MET A 92 3.33 -0.88 -7.53
C MET A 92 4.21 -0.66 -6.31
N TRP A 93 4.77 0.54 -6.16
CA TRP A 93 5.56 0.94 -4.99
C TRP A 93 4.70 0.92 -3.73
N CYS A 94 3.51 1.54 -3.79
CA CYS A 94 2.55 1.58 -2.70
C CYS A 94 2.15 0.17 -2.22
N LEU A 95 1.92 -0.76 -3.16
CA LEU A 95 1.65 -2.17 -2.86
C LEU A 95 2.84 -2.89 -2.20
N LYS A 96 4.07 -2.63 -2.64
CA LYS A 96 5.27 -3.23 -2.03
C LYS A 96 5.52 -2.70 -0.62
N GLU A 97 5.39 -1.39 -0.43
CA GLU A 97 5.55 -0.75 0.89
C GLU A 97 4.47 -1.17 1.87
N SER A 98 3.22 -1.38 1.43
CA SER A 98 2.17 -1.88 2.32
C SER A 98 2.49 -3.28 2.87
N VAL A 99 3.09 -4.17 2.07
CA VAL A 99 3.60 -5.48 2.53
C VAL A 99 4.74 -5.31 3.53
N VAL A 100 5.76 -4.50 3.20
CA VAL A 100 6.89 -4.25 4.10
C VAL A 100 6.43 -3.71 5.46
N LYS A 101 5.45 -2.80 5.44
CA LYS A 101 4.83 -2.22 6.63
C LYS A 101 4.01 -3.22 7.42
N ALA A 102 3.24 -4.09 6.76
CA ALA A 102 2.52 -5.17 7.42
C ALA A 102 3.48 -6.16 8.12
N LEU A 103 4.62 -6.44 7.49
CA LEU A 103 5.65 -7.32 8.06
C LEU A 103 6.47 -6.66 9.17
N GLY A 104 6.59 -5.33 9.18
CA GLY A 104 7.41 -4.60 10.15
C GLY A 104 8.92 -4.80 9.97
N VAL A 105 9.36 -5.17 8.77
CA VAL A 105 10.76 -5.57 8.46
C VAL A 105 11.66 -4.41 8.03
N GLY A 106 11.09 -3.26 7.66
CA GLY A 106 11.83 -2.06 7.28
C GLY A 106 12.50 -2.14 5.90
N LEU A 107 13.46 -1.23 5.67
CA LEU A 107 14.02 -0.92 4.34
C LEU A 107 14.92 -2.02 3.75
N ASP A 108 15.49 -2.90 4.57
CA ASP A 108 16.42 -3.94 4.13
C ASP A 108 15.70 -5.18 3.55
N PHE A 109 14.37 -5.13 3.44
CA PHE A 109 13.59 -6.23 2.89
C PHE A 109 13.82 -6.39 1.38
N ASN A 110 14.07 -7.62 0.95
CA ASN A 110 14.26 -7.93 -0.46
C ASN A 110 12.92 -7.83 -1.21
N LEU A 111 12.66 -6.67 -1.80
CA LEU A 111 11.45 -6.38 -2.58
C LEU A 111 11.32 -7.22 -3.86
N LYS A 112 12.37 -7.90 -4.32
CA LYS A 112 12.33 -8.89 -5.39
C LYS A 112 11.94 -10.30 -4.94
N SER A 113 11.78 -10.55 -3.63
CA SER A 113 11.34 -11.86 -3.13
C SER A 113 9.87 -12.15 -3.42
N PHE A 114 9.12 -11.16 -3.88
CA PHE A 114 7.73 -11.27 -4.27
C PHE A 114 7.39 -10.31 -5.41
N GLU A 115 6.32 -10.60 -6.13
CA GLU A 115 5.83 -9.76 -7.21
C GLU A 115 4.31 -9.69 -7.23
N PHE A 116 3.77 -8.56 -7.66
CA PHE A 116 2.33 -8.39 -7.83
C PHE A 116 1.86 -8.69 -9.26
N THR A 117 0.62 -9.14 -9.35
CA THR A 117 -0.21 -9.08 -10.55
C THR A 117 -1.43 -8.24 -10.22
N VAL A 118 -1.58 -7.12 -10.94
CA VAL A 118 -2.69 -6.20 -10.78
C VAL A 118 -3.53 -6.15 -12.06
N PRO A 119 -4.82 -5.79 -11.98
CA PRO A 119 -5.63 -5.54 -13.17
C PRO A 119 -5.02 -4.45 -14.07
N ASP A 120 -4.94 -4.71 -15.39
CA ASP A 120 -4.44 -3.76 -16.40
C ASP A 120 -5.49 -2.70 -16.76
N VAL A 121 -5.94 -2.00 -15.72
CA VAL A 121 -6.84 -0.85 -15.78
C VAL A 121 -6.27 0.26 -14.92
N GLU A 122 -6.61 1.52 -15.24
CA GLU A 122 -6.23 2.65 -14.40
C GLU A 122 -6.99 2.57 -13.06
N GLN A 123 -6.30 2.95 -11.98
CA GLN A 123 -6.94 3.02 -10.66
C GLN A 123 -8.03 4.08 -10.67
N THR A 124 -9.06 3.84 -9.87
CA THR A 124 -10.14 4.80 -9.62
C THR A 124 -10.33 4.94 -8.12
N ILE A 125 -11.27 5.78 -7.69
CA ILE A 125 -11.67 5.86 -6.28
C ILE A 125 -12.36 4.58 -5.78
N GLN A 126 -12.81 3.71 -6.68
CA GLN A 126 -13.40 2.42 -6.30
C GLN A 126 -12.28 1.42 -5.98
N PRO A 127 -12.32 0.77 -4.80
CA PRO A 127 -11.27 -0.15 -4.37
C PRO A 127 -11.19 -1.38 -5.27
N THR A 128 -9.96 -1.76 -5.60
CA THR A 128 -9.66 -3.03 -6.28
C THR A 128 -9.20 -4.04 -5.24
N LEU A 129 -9.90 -5.18 -5.18
CA LEU A 129 -9.63 -6.28 -4.24
C LEU A 129 -9.10 -7.55 -4.95
N THR A 130 -8.78 -7.45 -6.24
CA THR A 130 -8.35 -8.58 -7.08
C THR A 130 -6.85 -8.62 -7.31
N THR A 131 -6.10 -7.78 -6.59
CA THR A 131 -4.64 -7.76 -6.65
C THR A 131 -4.07 -9.00 -5.98
N VAL A 132 -3.14 -9.66 -6.68
CA VAL A 132 -2.54 -10.93 -6.24
C VAL A 132 -1.04 -10.73 -6.09
N MET A 133 -0.50 -11.26 -4.99
CA MET A 133 0.94 -11.34 -4.75
C MET A 133 1.41 -12.78 -4.93
N GLN A 134 2.58 -12.96 -5.52
CA GLN A 134 3.28 -14.23 -5.56
C GLN A 134 4.61 -14.10 -4.81
N VAL A 135 4.85 -14.99 -3.85
CA VAL A 135 6.11 -15.05 -3.10
C VAL A 135 7.00 -16.12 -3.73
N HIS A 136 8.27 -15.79 -4.02
CA HIS A 136 9.19 -16.70 -4.70
C HIS A 136 9.85 -17.71 -3.75
N GLU A 137 10.13 -17.30 -2.51
CA GLU A 137 10.74 -18.14 -1.48
C GLU A 137 9.95 -18.01 -0.16
N PRO A 138 8.80 -18.69 -0.04
CA PRO A 138 7.94 -18.58 1.13
C PRO A 138 8.63 -19.10 2.40
N SER A 139 8.35 -18.45 3.53
CA SER A 139 8.85 -18.83 4.85
C SER A 139 7.75 -18.72 5.89
N ALA A 140 8.02 -19.14 7.13
CA ALA A 140 7.06 -18.98 8.23
C ALA A 140 6.71 -17.50 8.48
N ASP A 141 7.70 -16.60 8.37
CA ASP A 141 7.52 -15.17 8.63
C ASP A 141 6.92 -14.42 7.43
N PHE A 142 7.12 -14.96 6.21
CA PHE A 142 6.61 -14.45 4.95
C PHE A 142 5.97 -15.57 4.11
N PRO A 143 4.72 -15.98 4.44
CA PRO A 143 4.02 -17.06 3.76
C PRO A 143 3.53 -16.63 2.37
N GLU A 144 3.29 -17.62 1.50
CA GLU A 144 2.72 -17.39 0.16
C GLU A 144 1.23 -17.06 0.21
N GLU A 145 0.50 -17.70 1.13
CA GLU A 145 -0.95 -17.55 1.29
C GLU A 145 -1.32 -16.57 2.41
N GLY A 146 -2.62 -16.26 2.51
CA GLY A 146 -3.16 -15.40 3.56
C GLY A 146 -3.02 -13.91 3.31
N TRP A 147 -2.52 -13.50 2.14
CA TRP A 147 -2.43 -12.09 1.75
C TRP A 147 -3.68 -11.63 1.01
N SER A 148 -4.19 -10.48 1.42
CA SER A 148 -5.24 -9.75 0.71
C SER A 148 -4.83 -8.29 0.55
N PHE A 149 -5.30 -7.68 -0.54
CA PHE A 149 -4.91 -6.33 -0.93
C PHE A 149 -6.13 -5.51 -1.28
N GLU A 150 -6.12 -4.25 -0.85
CA GLU A 150 -7.02 -3.22 -1.33
C GLU A 150 -6.19 -2.07 -1.88
N GLU A 151 -6.52 -1.59 -3.07
CA GLU A 151 -5.88 -0.42 -3.64
C GLU A 151 -6.89 0.45 -4.39
N ALA A 152 -6.74 1.77 -4.26
CA ALA A 152 -7.58 2.74 -4.95
C ALA A 152 -6.90 4.11 -4.99
N LEU A 153 -7.58 5.08 -5.60
CA LEU A 153 -7.28 6.49 -5.49
C LEU A 153 -8.02 7.11 -4.30
N LEU A 154 -7.35 7.95 -3.52
CA LEU A 154 -8.01 8.84 -2.56
C LEU A 154 -8.61 10.05 -3.28
N ASP A 155 -7.87 10.54 -4.29
CA ASP A 155 -8.21 11.66 -5.16
C ASP A 155 -7.40 11.53 -6.48
N PRO A 156 -7.50 12.46 -7.43
CA PRO A 156 -6.78 12.36 -8.71
C PRO A 156 -5.25 12.30 -8.64
N ASP A 157 -4.67 12.68 -7.49
CA ASP A 157 -3.24 12.85 -7.28
C ASP A 157 -2.66 11.88 -6.24
N HIS A 158 -3.49 11.16 -5.48
CA HIS A 158 -3.01 10.21 -4.46
C HIS A 158 -3.58 8.81 -4.65
N CYS A 159 -2.72 7.79 -4.61
CA CYS A 159 -3.14 6.40 -4.48
C CYS A 159 -2.78 5.82 -3.11
N TYR A 160 -3.50 4.78 -2.70
CA TYR A 160 -3.16 4.01 -1.51
C TYR A 160 -3.17 2.52 -1.82
N ALA A 161 -2.52 1.76 -0.93
CA ALA A 161 -2.59 0.32 -0.90
C ALA A 161 -2.59 -0.17 0.55
N ILE A 162 -3.46 -1.13 0.84
CA ILE A 162 -3.55 -1.83 2.11
C ILE A 162 -3.14 -3.28 1.85
N ALA A 163 -2.25 -3.81 2.68
CA ALA A 163 -1.93 -5.23 2.74
C ALA A 163 -2.42 -5.78 4.07
N VAL A 164 -3.14 -6.89 4.02
CA VAL A 164 -3.55 -7.64 5.21
C VAL A 164 -3.07 -9.07 5.06
N GLN A 165 -2.30 -9.54 6.04
CA GLN A 165 -1.90 -10.93 6.15
C GLN A 165 -2.66 -11.61 7.30
N THR A 166 -3.29 -12.74 7.01
CA THR A 166 -3.97 -13.60 7.98
C THR A 166 -3.28 -14.95 8.08
N GLU A 167 -3.25 -15.52 9.29
CA GLU A 167 -2.74 -16.87 9.54
C GLU A 167 -3.80 -17.96 9.31
N MET A 168 -5.09 -17.59 9.18
CA MET A 168 -6.18 -18.56 9.01
C MET A 168 -6.36 -18.97 7.54
N GLU A 169 -6.02 -20.21 7.21
CA GLU A 169 -6.40 -20.84 5.93
C GLU A 169 -7.93 -20.79 5.75
N GLY A 170 -8.38 -20.25 4.61
CA GLY A 170 -9.80 -20.23 4.24
C GLY A 170 -10.66 -19.19 4.97
N ALA A 171 -10.07 -18.26 5.72
CA ALA A 171 -10.78 -17.05 6.12
C ALA A 171 -11.20 -16.30 4.85
N GLY A 172 -12.47 -15.92 4.76
CA GLY A 172 -12.99 -15.12 3.64
C GLY A 172 -12.24 -13.78 3.50
N PRO A 173 -12.61 -12.96 2.51
CA PRO A 173 -11.96 -11.67 2.31
C PRO A 173 -11.99 -10.85 3.61
N VAL A 174 -10.81 -10.50 4.12
CA VAL A 174 -10.68 -9.68 5.36
C VAL A 174 -11.08 -8.24 5.09
N MET A 175 -10.91 -7.79 3.84
CA MET A 175 -11.33 -6.48 3.35
C MET A 175 -12.65 -6.62 2.58
N ASP A 176 -13.62 -5.79 2.93
CA ASP A 176 -14.94 -5.74 2.29
C ASP A 176 -15.07 -4.61 1.26
N GLY A 177 -14.00 -3.82 1.06
CA GLY A 177 -14.01 -2.65 0.19
C GLY A 177 -14.85 -1.50 0.76
N SER A 178 -15.07 -1.48 2.07
CA SER A 178 -15.68 -0.33 2.73
C SER A 178 -14.88 0.94 2.49
N GLU A 179 -15.61 2.05 2.32
CA GLU A 179 -14.98 3.33 2.04
C GLU A 179 -14.10 3.78 3.21
N ILE A 180 -12.90 4.27 2.91
CA ILE A 180 -12.02 4.89 3.90
C ILE A 180 -12.73 6.13 4.46
N THR A 181 -12.99 6.11 5.76
CA THR A 181 -13.62 7.24 6.45
C THR A 181 -12.64 8.39 6.56
N LYS A 182 -12.99 9.54 5.98
CA LYS A 182 -12.23 10.78 6.12
C LYS A 182 -12.62 11.47 7.42
N LEU A 183 -11.63 11.75 8.26
CA LEU A 183 -11.80 12.48 9.51
C LEU A 183 -11.24 13.90 9.36
N ASP A 184 -11.93 14.88 9.92
CA ASP A 184 -11.39 16.22 10.14
C ASP A 184 -10.70 16.36 11.51
N TRP A 185 -10.06 17.51 11.73
CA TRP A 185 -9.33 17.76 12.99
C TRP A 185 -10.25 17.80 14.22
N GLN A 186 -11.52 18.16 14.07
CA GLN A 186 -12.47 18.21 15.19
C GLN A 186 -12.83 16.79 15.63
N GLU A 187 -13.08 15.91 14.66
CA GLU A 187 -13.33 14.48 14.92
C GLU A 187 -12.11 13.82 15.58
N LEU A 188 -10.90 14.11 15.09
CA LEU A 188 -9.67 13.59 15.69
C LEU A 188 -9.43 14.08 17.13
N LEU A 189 -9.88 15.29 17.47
CA LEU A 189 -9.69 15.87 18.79
C LEU A 189 -10.87 15.65 19.75
N GLN A 190 -11.95 14.99 19.31
CA GLN A 190 -13.18 14.86 20.08
C GLN A 190 -12.95 14.31 21.50
N ASP A 191 -12.10 13.28 21.61
CA ASP A 191 -11.77 12.62 22.89
C ASP A 191 -10.33 12.91 23.36
N ALA A 192 -9.63 13.84 22.69
CA ALA A 192 -8.26 14.18 23.02
C ALA A 192 -8.18 14.97 24.33
N VAL A 193 -7.32 14.53 25.25
CA VAL A 193 -7.01 15.23 26.50
C VAL A 193 -5.59 15.78 26.41
N PRO A 194 -5.32 17.06 26.77
CA PRO A 194 -3.98 17.61 26.76
C PRO A 194 -3.00 16.75 27.57
N TYR A 195 -1.80 16.52 27.02
CA TYR A 195 -0.71 15.84 27.71
C TYR A 195 0.52 16.76 27.81
N PRO A 196 1.10 16.97 29.01
CA PRO A 196 0.69 16.40 30.29
C PRO A 196 -0.66 16.95 30.75
N VAL A 197 -1.40 16.12 31.52
CA VAL A 197 -2.67 16.53 32.12
C VAL A 197 -2.38 17.68 33.08
N GLN A 198 -2.97 18.85 32.85
CA GLN A 198 -2.84 20.03 33.70
C GLN A 198 -3.58 19.85 35.03
#